data_AF-A0A942WDU4-F1
#
_entry.id   AF-A0A942WDU4-F1
#
_cell.length_a   1.000
_cell.length_b   1.000
_cell.length_c   1.000
_cell.angle_alpha   90.00
_cell.angle_beta   90.00
_cell.angle_gamma   90.00
#
_symmetry.space_group_name_H-M   'P 1'
#
loop_
_entity.id
_entity.type
_entity.pdbx_description
1 polymer ?
#
loop_
_entity_poly.entity_id
_entity_poly.type
_entity_poly.pdbx_seq_one_letter_code
_entity_poly.pdbx_strand_id
1 'polypeptide(L)'
;MREVKRPVFSFRLNLDNPDHKKAWEILQSVPDGQKSSYLVQVILKDQENNQLEKSIRQAIREELAGVSISGSGESVSKKEEIPSQMLDFLSGLEDAF
;
A
#
# COMPACT_ATOMS: atom_id res chain seq x y z
N MET A 1 1.35 6.06 49.47
CA MET A 1 1.60 5.56 48.10
C MET A 1 0.54 4.53 47.78
N ARG A 2 -0.22 4.67 46.68
CA ARG A 2 -1.18 3.64 46.27
C ARG A 2 -0.42 2.42 45.77
N GLU A 3 -0.78 1.24 46.27
CA GLU A 3 -0.20 -0.03 45.86
C GLU A 3 -0.64 -0.33 44.43
N VAL A 4 0.28 -0.16 43.46
CA VAL A 4 -0.01 -0.45 42.06
C VAL A 4 0.16 -1.95 41.86
N LYS A 5 -0.94 -2.70 41.97
CA LYS A 5 -0.95 -4.14 41.68
C LYS A 5 -0.62 -4.32 40.20
N ARG A 6 0.59 -4.78 39.90
CA ARG A 6 1.04 -5.01 38.52
C ARG A 6 0.25 -6.18 37.95
N PRO A 7 -0.57 -6.00 36.90
CA PRO A 7 -1.25 -7.12 36.26
C PRO A 7 -0.21 -8.10 35.73
N VAL A 8 -0.35 -9.38 36.08
CA VAL A 8 0.55 -10.44 35.63
C VAL A 8 -0.01 -11.02 34.34
N PHE A 9 0.70 -10.83 33.24
CA PHE A 9 0.37 -11.46 31.96
C PHE A 9 1.22 -12.73 31.79
N SER A 10 0.56 -13.89 31.68
CA SER A 10 1.24 -15.16 31.43
C SER A 10 1.23 -15.47 29.93
N PHE A 11 2.40 -15.54 29.31
CA PHE A 11 2.52 -16.01 27.94
C PHE A 11 2.54 -17.55 27.90
N ARG A 12 1.41 -18.15 27.51
CA ARG A 12 1.24 -19.61 27.46
C ARG A 12 0.98 -20.07 26.03
N LEU A 13 1.92 -20.79 25.47
CA LEU A 13 1.80 -21.34 24.13
C LEU A 13 1.03 -22.65 24.16
N ASN A 14 0.11 -22.83 23.21
CA ASN A 14 -0.57 -24.09 22.98
C ASN A 14 0.12 -24.77 21.78
N LEU A 15 0.80 -25.90 22.00
CA LEU A 15 1.55 -26.58 20.94
C LEU A 15 0.66 -27.31 19.91
N ASP A 16 -0.64 -27.44 20.19
CA ASP A 16 -1.62 -27.92 19.21
C ASP A 16 -1.93 -26.86 18.14
N ASN A 17 -1.66 -25.58 18.44
CA ASN A 17 -1.82 -24.50 17.46
C ASN A 17 -0.52 -24.34 16.64
N PRO A 18 -0.59 -24.38 15.30
CA PRO A 18 0.61 -24.35 14.45
C PRO A 18 1.39 -23.04 14.56
N ASP A 19 0.72 -21.90 14.79
CA ASP A 19 1.40 -20.61 14.91
C ASP A 19 2.07 -20.45 16.26
N HIS A 20 1.46 -20.97 17.32
CA HIS A 20 2.10 -21.05 18.64
C HIS A 20 3.31 -21.99 18.62
N LYS A 21 3.27 -23.06 17.83
CA LYS A 21 4.41 -23.95 17.62
C LYS A 21 5.57 -23.23 16.90
N LYS A 22 5.29 -22.48 15.83
CA LYS A 22 6.30 -21.64 15.17
C LYS A 22 6.89 -20.59 16.13
N ALA A 23 6.03 -19.91 16.90
CA ALA A 23 6.47 -18.95 17.90
C ALA A 23 7.34 -19.61 18.99
N TRP A 24 7.01 -20.85 19.38
CA TRP A 24 7.81 -21.64 20.31
C TRP A 24 9.19 -21.95 19.76
N GLU A 25 9.29 -22.43 18.52
CA GLU A 25 10.57 -22.70 17.85
C GLU A 25 11.47 -21.46 17.80
N ILE A 26 10.89 -20.28 17.51
CA ILE A 26 11.61 -19.01 17.56
C ILE A 26 12.11 -18.72 18.98
N LEU A 27 11.25 -18.84 20.00
CA LEU A 27 11.62 -18.59 21.39
C LEU A 27 12.67 -19.57 21.93
N GLN A 28 12.75 -20.78 21.39
CA GLN A 28 13.79 -21.75 21.75
C GLN A 28 15.18 -21.30 21.29
N SER A 29 15.28 -20.51 20.21
CA SER A 29 16.55 -19.92 19.75
C SER A 29 17.02 -18.76 20.63
N VAL A 30 16.13 -18.20 21.46
CA VAL A 30 16.45 -17.06 22.34
C VAL A 30 17.14 -17.55 23.61
N PRO A 31 18.31 -16.98 23.97
CA PRO A 31 19.03 -17.34 25.18
C PRO A 31 18.16 -17.29 26.44
N ASP A 32 18.46 -18.17 27.39
CA ASP A 32 17.78 -18.17 28.68
C ASP A 32 17.96 -16.85 29.42
N GLY A 33 16.89 -16.40 30.09
CA GLY A 33 16.83 -15.08 30.71
C GLY A 33 16.51 -13.92 29.75
N GLN A 34 16.58 -14.11 28.43
CA GLN A 34 16.33 -13.03 27.46
C GLN A 34 14.94 -13.07 26.81
N LYS A 35 14.17 -14.15 27.00
CA LYS A 35 12.87 -14.38 26.36
C LYS A 35 11.87 -13.24 26.60
N SER A 36 11.80 -12.69 27.82
CA SER A 36 10.93 -11.55 28.13
C SER A 36 11.35 -10.27 27.42
N SER A 37 12.66 -9.99 27.35
CA SER A 37 13.17 -8.82 26.61
C SER A 37 12.91 -8.96 25.11
N TYR A 38 13.12 -10.17 24.57
CA TYR A 38 12.81 -10.49 23.19
C TYR A 38 11.33 -10.25 22.86
N LEU A 39 10.40 -10.70 23.70
CA LEU A 39 8.96 -10.45 23.50
C LEU A 39 8.64 -8.94 23.47
N VAL A 40 9.25 -8.14 24.34
CA VAL A 40 9.08 -6.68 24.33
C VAL A 40 9.58 -6.09 23.00
N GLN A 41 10.75 -6.50 22.53
CA GLN A 41 11.30 -6.03 21.25
C GLN A 41 10.42 -6.41 20.06
N VAL A 42 9.87 -7.63 20.05
CA VAL A 42 8.98 -8.10 18.97
C VAL A 42 7.71 -7.25 18.91
N ILE A 43 7.09 -6.93 20.06
CA ILE A 43 5.89 -6.08 20.10
C ILE A 43 6.19 -4.68 19.53
N LEU A 44 7.30 -4.08 19.95
CA LEU A 44 7.69 -2.75 19.46
C LEU A 44 7.97 -2.77 17.96
N LYS A 45 8.72 -3.78 17.49
CA LYS A 45 9.07 -3.94 16.09
C LYS A 45 7.87 -4.22 15.20
N ASP A 46 6.87 -4.97 15.68
CA ASP A 46 5.61 -5.17 14.97
C ASP A 46 4.86 -3.85 14.77
N GLN A 47 4.81 -3.01 15.82
CA GLN A 47 4.18 -1.69 15.73
C GLN A 47 4.93 -0.74 14.78
N GLU A 48 6.26 -0.74 14.80
CA GLU A 48 7.10 0.03 13.87
C GLU A 48 6.92 -0.45 12.42
N ASN A 49 6.93 -1.76 12.17
CA ASN A 49 6.72 -2.33 10.84
C ASN A 49 5.34 -1.97 10.29
N ASN A 50 4.30 -2.03 11.11
CA ASN A 50 2.94 -1.64 10.73
C ASN A 50 2.85 -0.14 10.37
N GLN A 51 3.59 0.71 11.07
CA GLN A 51 3.67 2.14 10.72
C GLN A 51 4.44 2.35 9.42
N LEU A 52 5.57 1.67 9.25
CA LEU A 52 6.38 1.74 8.03
C LEU A 52 5.61 1.28 6.80
N GLU A 53 4.86 0.17 6.88
CA GLU A 53 4.02 -0.31 5.78
C GLU A 53 2.99 0.76 5.36
N LYS A 54 2.36 1.42 6.34
CA LYS A 54 1.41 2.52 6.07
C LYS A 54 2.10 3.70 5.39
N SER A 55 3.28 4.10 5.86
CA SER A 55 4.06 5.18 5.27
C SER A 55 4.50 4.86 3.84
N ILE A 56 4.94 3.62 3.57
CA ILE A 56 5.31 3.18 2.22
C ILE A 56 4.09 3.19 1.30
N ARG A 57 2.96 2.62 1.73
CA ARG A 57 1.72 2.64 0.95
C ARG A 57 1.24 4.07 0.68
N GLN A 58 1.41 4.97 1.64
CA GLN A 58 1.08 6.38 1.49
C GLN A 58 1.98 7.06 0.46
N ALA A 59 3.30 6.92 0.59
CA ALA A 59 4.27 7.48 -0.34
C ALA A 59 4.01 6.99 -1.78
N ILE A 60 3.78 5.69 -1.98
CA ILE A 60 3.45 5.15 -3.31
C ILE A 60 2.16 5.78 -3.88
N ARG A 61 1.12 5.99 -3.05
CA ARG A 61 -0.12 6.63 -3.49
C ARG A 61 0.10 8.11 -3.84
N GLU A 62 0.89 8.83 -3.07
CA GLU A 62 1.22 10.24 -3.33
C GLU A 62 2.03 10.38 -4.61
N GLU A 63 3.03 9.52 -4.83
CA GLU A 63 3.80 9.50 -6.07
C GLU A 63 2.91 9.14 -7.27
N LEU A 64 2.04 8.13 -7.16
CA LEU A 64 1.10 7.78 -8.25
C LEU A 64 0.05 8.88 -8.50
N ALA A 65 -0.38 9.61 -7.47
CA ALA A 65 -1.32 10.72 -7.62
C ALA A 65 -0.65 11.99 -8.17
N GLY A 66 0.61 12.24 -7.80
CA GLY A 66 1.47 13.28 -8.38
C GLY A 66 1.89 12.95 -9.82
N VAL A 67 1.89 11.66 -10.18
CA VAL A 67 1.88 11.15 -11.56
C VAL A 67 0.45 11.20 -12.15
N SER A 68 -0.33 12.22 -11.78
CA SER A 68 -1.35 12.77 -12.68
C SER A 68 -0.63 13.54 -13.78
N ILE A 69 -0.07 12.73 -14.67
CA ILE A 69 0.20 13.00 -16.07
C ILE A 69 -0.42 14.35 -16.52
N SER A 70 0.41 15.40 -16.45
CA SER A 70 0.30 16.59 -17.31
C SER A 70 0.69 16.21 -18.75
N GLY A 71 0.12 15.13 -19.27
CA GLY A 71 0.57 14.51 -20.52
C GLY A 71 -0.48 13.60 -21.13
N SER A 72 -1.45 14.19 -21.84
CA SER A 72 -2.47 13.49 -22.65
C SER A 72 -3.85 13.29 -22.01
N GLY A 73 -4.37 14.34 -21.37
CA GLY A 73 -5.82 14.56 -21.25
C GLY A 73 -6.35 15.65 -22.20
N GLU A 74 -5.46 16.51 -22.72
CA GLU A 74 -5.72 17.39 -23.87
C GLU A 74 -5.24 16.72 -25.17
N SER A 75 -5.57 15.44 -25.39
CA SER A 75 -5.95 15.12 -26.77
C SER A 75 -7.35 15.71 -26.91
N VAL A 76 -7.40 17.00 -27.22
CA VAL A 76 -8.51 17.59 -27.95
C VAL A 76 -8.83 16.58 -29.03
N SER A 77 -9.91 15.82 -28.84
CA SER A 77 -10.58 15.09 -29.89
C SER A 77 -11.15 16.13 -30.85
N LYS A 78 -10.29 16.92 -31.49
CA LYS A 78 -10.47 17.29 -32.87
C LYS A 78 -10.26 15.99 -33.61
N LYS A 79 -11.30 15.16 -33.56
CA LYS A 79 -11.73 14.41 -34.72
C LYS A 79 -11.50 15.40 -35.87
N GLU A 80 -10.61 15.08 -36.78
CA GLU A 80 -10.50 15.80 -38.04
C GLU A 80 -11.87 15.64 -38.72
N GLU A 81 -12.87 16.39 -38.26
CA GLU A 81 -14.09 16.63 -38.97
C GLU A 81 -13.65 17.41 -40.17
N ILE A 82 -13.66 16.70 -41.31
CA ILE A 82 -13.50 17.27 -42.64
C ILE A 82 -14.25 18.60 -42.62
N PRO A 83 -13.55 19.75 -42.71
CA PRO A 83 -14.21 21.05 -42.67
C PRO A 83 -15.31 21.06 -43.72
N SER A 84 -16.50 21.58 -43.38
CA SER A 84 -17.65 21.64 -44.31
C SER A 84 -17.25 22.26 -45.66
N GLN A 85 -16.31 23.21 -45.63
CA GLN A 85 -15.72 23.83 -46.82
C GLN A 85 -15.05 22.85 -47.78
N MET A 86 -14.49 21.72 -47.31
CA MET A 86 -13.96 20.65 -48.16
C MET A 86 -15.08 19.79 -48.76
N LEU A 87 -16.22 19.64 -48.08
CA LEU A 87 -17.40 18.96 -48.62
C LEU A 87 -18.05 19.80 -49.73
N ASP A 88 -18.17 21.12 -49.51
CA ASP A 88 -18.69 22.07 -50.50
C ASP A 88 -17.84 22.12 -51.78
N PHE A 89 -16.51 21.96 -51.64
CA PHE A 89 -15.60 21.84 -52.77
C PHE A 89 -15.85 20.57 -53.59
N LEU A 90 -16.09 19.43 -52.94
CA LEU A 90 -16.36 18.16 -53.61
C LEU A 90 -17.72 18.16 -54.34
N SER A 91 -18.76 18.76 -53.74
CA SER A 91 -20.05 18.91 -54.41
C SER A 91 -19.96 19.81 -55.64
N GLY A 92 -19.14 20.87 -55.60
CA GLY A 92 -18.94 21.75 -56.74
C GLY A 92 -18.22 21.10 -57.93
N LEU A 93 -17.45 20.03 -57.70
CA LEU A 93 -16.85 19.24 -58.78
C LEU A 93 -17.85 18.28 -59.42
N GLU A 94 -18.81 17.75 -58.66
CA GLU A 94 -19.88 16.89 -59.17
C GLU A 94 -20.82 17.66 -60.12
N ASP A 95 -21.03 18.95 -59.86
CA ASP A 95 -21.83 19.83 -60.74
C ASP A 95 -21.07 20.34 -61.98
N ALA A 96 -19.76 20.07 -62.09
CA ALA A 96 -18.90 20.57 -63.17
C ALA A 96 -18.60 19.53 -64.28
N PHE A 97 -19.16 18.32 -64.18
CA PHE A 97 -19.07 17.24 -65.18
C PHE A 97 -20.45 16.74 -65.58
#